data_AF-A0A2W6A4Y0-F1
#
_entry.id   AF-A0A2W6A4Y0-F1
#
_cell.length_a   1.000
_cell.length_b   1.000
_cell.length_c   1.000
_cell.angle_alpha   90.00
_cell.angle_beta   90.00
_cell.angle_gamma   90.00
#
_symmetry.space_group_name_H-M   'P 1'
#
loop_
_entity.id
_entity.type
_entity.pdbx_description
1 polymer ?
#
loop_
_entity_poly.entity_id
_entity_poly.type
_entity_poly.pdbx_seq_one_letter_code
_entity_poly.pdbx_strand_id
1 'polypeptide(L)'
;MSAAVKKLLVVNGPNLNLLGAREPDIYGRTTLAEIETRVREHAAGAGHEVLFFQSNSEGDILDFLQREGPSAAGIVLNPGALTHYSYALYDCLRALGTPVVEVHLSNLHARAETEHFRSRNVTAPAAVGVISGLGPKGYLLALEYLVEMDA
;
A
#
# COMPACT_ATOMS: atom_id res chain seq x y z
N MET A 1 -7.09 -31.75 -4.01
CA MET A 1 -7.84 -30.49 -3.92
C MET A 1 -6.89 -29.39 -4.31
N SER A 2 -7.21 -28.57 -5.32
CA SER A 2 -6.41 -27.37 -5.62
C SER A 2 -6.46 -26.48 -4.38
N ALA A 3 -5.31 -26.04 -3.88
CA ALA A 3 -5.31 -24.95 -2.90
C ALA A 3 -6.07 -23.78 -3.53
N ALA A 4 -6.95 -23.14 -2.77
CA ALA A 4 -7.61 -21.93 -3.23
C ALA A 4 -6.52 -20.86 -3.42
N VAL A 5 -6.47 -20.24 -4.59
CA VAL A 5 -5.55 -19.11 -4.83
C VAL A 5 -5.94 -17.99 -3.88
N LYS A 6 -5.02 -17.58 -3.02
CA LYS A 6 -5.24 -16.50 -2.06
C LYS A 6 -4.91 -15.16 -2.69
N LYS A 7 -5.65 -14.12 -2.27
CA LYS A 7 -5.57 -12.77 -2.84
C LYS A 7 -4.78 -11.84 -1.92
N LEU A 8 -3.87 -11.08 -2.49
CA LEU A 8 -3.23 -9.93 -1.87
C LEU A 8 -3.81 -8.65 -2.45
N LEU A 9 -4.08 -7.67 -1.60
CA LEU A 9 -4.54 -6.35 -2.04
C LEU A 9 -3.35 -5.41 -2.10
N VAL A 10 -3.24 -4.62 -3.17
CA VAL A 10 -2.32 -3.50 -3.25
C VAL A 10 -3.11 -2.23 -3.49
N VAL A 11 -3.18 -1.38 -2.47
CA VAL A 11 -4.07 -0.21 -2.43
C VAL A 11 -3.23 1.07 -2.40
N ASN A 12 -3.55 1.98 -3.31
CA ASN A 12 -2.82 3.22 -3.54
C ASN A 12 -3.74 4.43 -3.38
N GLY A 13 -3.37 5.33 -2.48
CA GLY A 13 -4.11 6.54 -2.19
C GLY A 13 -3.95 7.66 -3.22
N PRO A 14 -4.35 8.88 -2.83
CA PRO A 14 -4.44 10.01 -3.74
C PRO A 14 -3.10 10.42 -4.37
N ASN A 15 -3.18 10.86 -5.62
CA ASN A 15 -2.11 11.35 -6.49
C ASN A 15 -1.08 10.31 -6.96
N LEU A 16 -1.14 9.06 -6.50
CA LEU A 16 -0.21 8.01 -6.95
C LEU A 16 -0.43 7.62 -8.42
N ASN A 17 -1.61 7.90 -8.99
CA ASN A 17 -1.84 7.79 -10.43
C ASN A 17 -0.95 8.70 -11.28
N LEU A 18 -0.32 9.72 -10.68
CA LEU A 18 0.55 10.68 -11.37
C LEU A 18 2.04 10.33 -11.27
N LEU A 19 2.39 9.17 -10.69
CA LEU A 19 3.78 8.70 -10.62
C LEU A 19 4.41 8.59 -12.01
N GLY A 20 5.72 8.88 -12.09
CA GLY A 20 6.49 8.91 -13.33
C GLY A 20 6.38 10.23 -14.11
N ALA A 21 5.28 10.98 -13.94
CA ALA A 21 5.12 12.32 -14.55
C ALA A 21 5.38 13.47 -13.55
N ARG A 22 5.18 13.23 -12.25
CA ARG A 22 5.26 14.25 -11.20
C ARG A 22 6.57 14.15 -10.39
N GLU A 23 7.25 15.29 -10.21
CA GLU A 23 8.42 15.44 -9.32
C GLU A 23 9.44 14.28 -9.44
N PRO A 24 9.98 14.01 -10.65
CA PRO A 24 10.78 12.81 -10.93
C PRO A 24 12.05 12.73 -10.07
N ASP A 25 12.57 13.85 -9.59
CA ASP A 25 13.73 13.91 -8.71
C ASP A 25 13.44 13.37 -7.29
N ILE A 26 12.17 13.35 -6.87
CA ILE A 26 11.74 12.90 -5.53
C ILE A 26 11.19 11.46 -5.58
N TYR A 27 10.40 11.12 -6.61
CA TYR A 27 9.70 9.82 -6.68
C TYR A 27 10.31 8.85 -7.70
N GLY A 28 11.30 9.29 -8.47
CA GLY A 28 11.83 8.55 -9.60
C GLY A 28 10.93 8.61 -10.83
N ARG A 29 11.33 7.90 -11.89
CA ARG A 29 10.61 7.84 -13.17
C ARG A 29 9.65 6.66 -13.28
N THR A 30 9.63 5.80 -12.26
CA THR A 30 8.79 4.61 -12.24
C THR A 30 7.32 5.00 -12.11
N THR A 31 6.51 4.53 -13.05
CA THR A 31 5.06 4.74 -13.07
C THR A 31 4.35 3.76 -12.14
N LEU A 32 3.12 4.07 -11.74
CA LEU A 32 2.32 3.14 -10.94
C LEU A 32 2.02 1.84 -11.69
N ALA A 33 1.85 1.90 -13.03
CA ALA A 33 1.65 0.73 -13.88
C ALA A 33 2.87 -0.20 -13.89
N GLU A 34 4.09 0.34 -13.90
CA GLU A 34 5.31 -0.47 -13.78
C GLU A 34 5.44 -1.14 -12.40
N ILE A 35 5.00 -0.45 -11.33
CA ILE A 35 4.92 -1.05 -9.99
C ILE A 35 3.92 -2.20 -9.99
N GLU A 36 2.73 -1.99 -10.56
CA GLU A 36 1.68 -3.01 -10.67
C GLU A 36 2.18 -4.27 -11.38
N THR A 37 2.84 -4.12 -12.54
CA THR A 37 3.41 -5.26 -13.27
C THR A 37 4.37 -6.06 -12.41
N ARG A 38 5.33 -5.40 -11.75
CA ARG A 38 6.33 -6.09 -10.89
C ARG A 38 5.70 -6.80 -9.71
N VAL A 39 4.71 -6.18 -9.07
CA VAL A 39 3.97 -6.75 -7.95
C VAL A 39 3.19 -8.00 -8.39
N ARG A 40 2.49 -7.93 -9.52
CA ARG A 40 1.73 -9.06 -10.06
C ARG A 40 2.63 -10.23 -10.44
N GLU A 41 3.75 -9.95 -11.12
CA GLU A 41 4.75 -10.97 -11.49
C GLU A 41 5.33 -11.66 -10.24
N HIS A 42 5.70 -10.87 -9.23
CA HIS A 42 6.25 -11.41 -7.99
C HIS A 42 5.23 -12.28 -7.23
N ALA A 43 3.99 -11.80 -7.07
CA ALA A 43 2.93 -12.55 -6.39
C ALA A 43 2.59 -13.86 -7.12
N ALA A 44 2.53 -13.83 -8.46
CA ALA A 44 2.26 -15.01 -9.26
C ALA A 44 3.35 -16.09 -9.08
N GLY A 45 4.62 -15.67 -8.97
CA GLY A 45 5.72 -16.57 -8.64
C GLY A 45 5.59 -17.27 -7.28
N ALA A 46 4.82 -16.68 -6.37
CA ALA A 46 4.51 -17.20 -5.04
C ALA A 46 3.08 -17.81 -4.93
N GLY A 47 2.38 -18.03 -6.04
CA GLY A 47 1.05 -18.66 -6.04
C GLY A 47 -0.10 -17.78 -5.55
N HIS A 48 0.07 -16.46 -5.54
CA HIS A 48 -0.94 -15.49 -5.11
C HIS A 48 -1.51 -14.67 -6.27
N GLU A 49 -2.78 -14.29 -6.18
CA GLU A 49 -3.39 -13.29 -7.05
C GLU A 49 -3.28 -11.90 -6.41
N VAL A 50 -3.15 -10.84 -7.22
CA VAL A 50 -3.16 -9.45 -6.75
C VAL A 50 -4.39 -8.72 -7.25
N LEU A 51 -5.11 -8.05 -6.33
CA LEU A 51 -6.03 -6.97 -6.67
C LEU A 51 -5.32 -5.64 -6.46
N PHE A 52 -4.99 -4.97 -7.55
CA PHE A 52 -4.30 -3.69 -7.54
C PHE A 52 -5.33 -2.57 -7.71
N PHE A 53 -5.38 -1.63 -6.78
CA PHE A 53 -6.36 -0.56 -6.73
C PHE A 53 -5.71 0.78 -6.45
N GLN A 54 -6.20 1.82 -7.11
CA GLN A 54 -5.82 3.21 -6.86
C GLN A 54 -7.08 4.08 -6.91
N SER A 55 -7.23 5.01 -5.96
CA SER A 55 -8.22 6.08 -6.07
C SER A 55 -7.73 7.38 -5.42
N ASN A 56 -8.27 8.49 -5.88
CA ASN A 56 -8.13 9.80 -5.25
C ASN A 56 -9.22 10.08 -4.22
N SER A 57 -10.27 9.27 -4.20
CA SER A 57 -11.39 9.35 -3.26
C SER A 57 -11.10 8.47 -2.05
N GLU A 58 -11.17 9.06 -0.85
CA GLU A 58 -11.08 8.31 0.41
C GLU A 58 -12.20 7.28 0.50
N GLY A 59 -13.44 7.66 0.16
CA GLY A 59 -14.59 6.75 0.18
C GLY A 59 -14.39 5.51 -0.68
N ASP A 60 -13.87 5.65 -1.90
CA ASP A 60 -13.65 4.52 -2.79
C ASP A 60 -12.61 3.53 -2.23
N ILE A 61 -11.59 4.07 -1.54
CA ILE A 61 -10.56 3.25 -0.88
C ILE A 61 -11.19 2.48 0.28
N LEU A 62 -12.01 3.14 1.11
CA LEU A 62 -12.72 2.50 2.21
C LEU A 62 -13.66 1.39 1.69
N ASP A 63 -14.46 1.70 0.67
CA ASP A 63 -15.40 0.75 0.07
C ASP A 63 -14.69 -0.46 -0.55
N PHE A 64 -13.56 -0.23 -1.22
CA PHE A 64 -12.72 -1.31 -1.75
C PHE A 64 -12.16 -2.20 -0.63
N LEU A 65 -11.58 -1.58 0.40
CA LEU A 65 -10.99 -2.29 1.54
C LEU A 65 -12.03 -3.09 2.32
N GLN A 66 -13.20 -2.54 2.58
CA GLN A 66 -14.29 -3.24 3.29
C GLN A 66 -14.84 -4.42 2.50
N ARG A 67 -14.88 -4.29 1.16
CA ARG A 67 -15.38 -5.36 0.28
C ARG A 67 -14.39 -6.50 0.13
N GLU A 68 -13.13 -6.21 -0.17
CA GLU A 68 -12.13 -7.22 -0.53
C GLU A 68 -11.30 -7.68 0.68
N GLY A 69 -11.04 -6.77 1.63
CA GLY A 69 -10.13 -6.95 2.76
C GLY A 69 -10.39 -8.19 3.61
N PRO A 70 -11.63 -8.45 4.07
CA PRO A 70 -11.92 -9.59 4.96
C PRO A 70 -11.59 -10.97 4.38
N SER A 71 -11.43 -11.08 3.06
CA SER A 71 -11.11 -12.33 2.35
C SER A 71 -9.68 -12.40 1.83
N ALA A 72 -8.91 -11.32 1.99
CA ALA A 72 -7.54 -11.23 1.50
C ALA A 72 -6.55 -11.87 2.49
N ALA A 73 -5.45 -12.40 1.98
CA ALA A 73 -4.33 -12.87 2.78
C ALA A 73 -3.54 -11.72 3.42
N GLY A 74 -3.56 -10.54 2.79
CA GLY A 74 -2.80 -9.38 3.24
C GLY A 74 -3.01 -8.15 2.36
N ILE A 75 -2.63 -6.99 2.88
CA ILE A 75 -2.81 -5.69 2.23
C ILE A 75 -1.49 -4.92 2.23
N VAL A 76 -0.97 -4.61 1.04
CA VAL A 76 0.05 -3.58 0.85
C VAL A 76 -0.66 -2.25 0.63
N LEU A 77 -0.47 -1.29 1.51
CA LEU A 77 -1.14 0.01 1.46
C LEU A 77 -0.13 1.14 1.31
N ASN A 78 -0.25 1.95 0.27
CA ASN A 78 0.36 3.28 0.22
C ASN A 78 -0.76 4.33 0.32
N PRO A 79 -1.01 4.93 1.50
CA PRO A 79 -2.14 5.84 1.67
C PRO A 79 -1.95 7.20 0.96
N GLY A 80 -0.76 7.49 0.44
CA GLY A 80 -0.43 8.80 -0.13
C GLY A 80 -0.63 9.90 0.89
N ALA A 81 -1.43 10.93 0.54
CA ALA A 81 -1.72 12.03 1.46
C ALA A 81 -2.57 11.62 2.68
N LEU A 82 -3.39 10.57 2.56
CA LEU A 82 -4.32 10.13 3.61
C LEU A 82 -3.59 9.69 4.90
N THR A 83 -2.33 9.27 4.75
CA THR A 83 -1.41 8.95 5.86
C THR A 83 -1.44 9.98 6.97
N HIS A 84 -1.63 11.26 6.64
CA HIS A 84 -1.43 12.35 7.58
C HIS A 84 -2.69 12.78 8.33
N TYR A 85 -3.88 12.38 7.88
CA TYR A 85 -5.14 12.91 8.43
C TYR A 85 -6.33 11.95 8.42
N SER A 86 -6.28 10.84 7.68
CA SER A 86 -7.42 9.94 7.54
C SER A 86 -7.55 8.99 8.74
N TYR A 87 -8.27 9.43 9.77
CA TYR A 87 -8.71 8.55 10.85
C TYR A 87 -9.77 7.55 10.37
N ALA A 88 -10.54 7.89 9.33
CA ALA A 88 -11.50 6.96 8.73
C ALA A 88 -10.78 5.74 8.11
N LEU A 89 -9.67 5.95 7.41
CA LEU A 89 -8.84 4.85 6.90
C LEU A 89 -8.21 4.06 8.04
N TYR A 90 -7.69 4.73 9.07
CA TYR A 90 -7.18 4.05 10.27
C TYR A 90 -8.21 3.10 10.89
N ASP A 91 -9.43 3.57 11.16
CA ASP A 91 -10.49 2.75 11.76
C ASP A 91 -10.92 1.62 10.83
N CYS A 92 -11.00 1.89 9.52
CA CYS A 92 -11.31 0.87 8.53
C CYS A 92 -10.28 -0.26 8.56
N LEU A 93 -8.98 0.04 8.51
CA LEU A 93 -7.92 -0.97 8.51
C LEU A 93 -7.97 -1.85 9.77
N ARG A 94 -8.23 -1.24 10.94
CA ARG A 94 -8.37 -1.99 12.21
C ARG A 94 -9.58 -2.91 12.25
N ALA A 95 -10.63 -2.58 11.52
CA ALA A 95 -11.86 -3.37 11.48
C ALA A 95 -11.76 -4.60 10.56
N LEU A 96 -10.81 -4.63 9.61
CA LEU A 96 -10.73 -5.73 8.61
C LEU A 96 -10.25 -7.06 9.20
N GLY A 97 -9.40 -7.02 10.24
CA GLY A 97 -8.73 -8.22 10.77
C GLY A 97 -7.63 -8.79 9.86
N THR A 98 -7.39 -8.16 8.71
CA THR A 98 -6.39 -8.56 7.70
C THR A 98 -5.06 -7.85 7.96
N PRO A 99 -3.89 -8.53 7.86
CA PRO A 99 -2.60 -7.88 8.06
C PRO A 99 -2.32 -6.84 6.96
N VAL A 100 -1.87 -5.66 7.39
CA VAL A 100 -1.57 -4.52 6.52
C VAL A 100 -0.11 -4.10 6.66
N VAL A 101 0.62 -4.02 5.56
CA VAL A 101 1.94 -3.37 5.51
C VAL A 101 1.80 -2.02 4.82
N GLU A 102 2.16 -0.95 5.52
CA GLU A 102 2.12 0.40 4.97
C GLU A 102 3.43 0.73 4.22
N VAL A 103 3.33 1.30 3.03
CA VAL A 103 4.46 1.59 2.15
C VAL A 103 4.47 3.06 1.74
N HIS A 104 5.63 3.69 1.87
CA HIS A 104 5.90 5.04 1.39
C HIS A 104 7.10 5.05 0.46
N LEU A 105 6.90 5.52 -0.76
CA LEU A 105 7.97 5.62 -1.76
C LEU A 105 9.12 6.52 -1.28
N SER A 106 8.78 7.70 -0.75
CA SER A 106 9.74 8.65 -0.17
C SER A 106 9.96 8.39 1.33
N ASN A 107 11.11 8.84 1.84
CA ASN A 107 11.37 8.82 3.28
C ASN A 107 10.51 9.89 3.97
N LEU A 108 9.49 9.45 4.70
CA LEU A 108 8.58 10.36 5.41
C LEU A 108 9.30 11.19 6.48
N HIS A 109 10.26 10.59 7.18
CA HIS A 109 10.98 11.24 8.27
C HIS A 109 11.82 12.41 7.77
N ALA A 110 12.50 12.25 6.63
CA ALA A 110 13.28 13.32 6.02
C ALA A 110 12.41 14.49 5.54
N ARG A 111 11.15 14.23 5.15
CA ARG A 111 10.21 15.27 4.69
C ARG A 111 9.49 15.96 5.84
N ALA A 112 9.25 15.27 6.94
CA ALA A 112 8.57 15.84 8.11
C ALA A 112 9.33 17.02 8.73
N GLU A 113 10.66 17.10 8.52
CA GLU A 113 11.50 18.22 8.97
C GLU A 113 11.20 19.53 8.23
N THR A 114 10.84 19.45 6.94
CA THR A 114 10.57 20.62 6.09
C THR A 114 9.07 20.87 5.87
N GLU A 115 8.24 19.84 6.05
CA GLU A 115 6.80 19.86 5.82
C GLU A 115 6.05 19.39 7.09
N HIS A 116 5.86 20.28 8.06
CA HIS A 116 5.31 19.93 9.39
C HIS A 116 3.97 19.18 9.38
N PHE A 117 3.14 19.36 8.36
CA PHE A 117 1.86 18.62 8.22
C PHE A 117 2.06 17.12 7.95
N ARG A 118 3.27 16.68 7.57
CA ARG A 118 3.64 15.27 7.34
C ARG A 118 4.24 14.58 8.56
N SER A 119 4.37 15.28 9.68
CA SER A 119 5.01 14.76 10.90
C SER A 119 4.17 13.71 11.62
N ARG A 120 2.85 13.66 11.34
CA ARG A 120 1.93 12.67 11.89
C ARG A 120 1.55 11.66 10.81
N ASN A 121 1.71 10.38 11.12
CA ASN A 121 1.24 9.28 10.30
C ASN A 121 0.12 8.56 11.06
N VAL A 122 -1.13 8.93 10.79
CA VAL A 122 -2.30 8.46 11.55
C VAL A 122 -2.69 7.03 11.19
N THR A 123 -2.36 6.57 9.98
CA THR A 123 -2.66 5.20 9.51
C THR A 123 -1.64 4.18 9.99
N ALA A 124 -0.38 4.59 10.17
CA ALA A 124 0.73 3.70 10.53
C ALA A 124 0.46 2.78 11.74
N PRO A 125 -0.20 3.23 12.83
CA PRO A 125 -0.49 2.35 13.97
C PRO A 125 -1.52 1.24 13.71
N ALA A 126 -2.20 1.25 12.55
CA ALA A 126 -3.08 0.15 12.12
C ALA A 126 -2.34 -0.92 11.29
N ALA A 127 -1.12 -0.63 10.84
CA ALA A 127 -0.30 -1.56 10.07
C ALA A 127 0.55 -2.46 10.97
N VAL A 128 0.85 -3.68 10.51
CA VAL A 128 1.80 -4.58 11.20
C VAL A 128 3.25 -4.13 11.02
N GLY A 129 3.52 -3.36 9.96
CA GLY A 129 4.82 -2.79 9.67
C GLY A 129 4.70 -1.63 8.69
N VAL A 130 5.71 -0.75 8.70
CA VAL A 130 5.82 0.39 7.80
C VAL A 130 7.16 0.33 7.07
N ILE A 131 7.14 0.46 5.75
CA ILE A 131 8.33 0.56 4.89
C ILE A 131 8.35 1.96 4.28
N SER A 132 9.41 2.73 4.50
CA SER A 132 9.50 4.11 4.00
C SER A 132 10.86 4.39 3.35
N GLY A 133 10.85 5.12 2.24
CA GLY A 133 12.05 5.65 1.60
C GLY A 133 12.81 4.67 0.71
N LEU A 134 12.26 3.50 0.43
CA LEU A 134 12.88 2.48 -0.43
C LEU A 134 12.33 2.48 -1.86
N GLY A 135 11.57 3.52 -2.23
CA GLY A 135 10.97 3.64 -3.55
C GLY A 135 10.09 2.44 -3.91
N PRO A 136 9.98 2.08 -5.20
CA PRO A 136 9.18 0.95 -5.66
C PRO A 136 9.52 -0.39 -5.00
N LYS A 137 10.77 -0.57 -4.54
CA LYS A 137 11.20 -1.81 -3.87
C LYS A 137 10.43 -2.07 -2.56
N GLY A 138 9.93 -1.01 -1.92
CA GLY A 138 9.10 -1.15 -0.72
C GLY A 138 7.83 -1.97 -0.94
N TYR A 139 7.23 -1.92 -2.13
CA TYR A 139 6.05 -2.74 -2.46
C TYR A 139 6.39 -4.23 -2.50
N LEU A 140 7.55 -4.58 -3.09
CA LEU A 140 7.97 -5.98 -3.18
C LEU A 140 8.33 -6.55 -1.81
N LEU A 141 9.04 -5.78 -0.98
CA LEU A 141 9.37 -6.20 0.39
C LEU A 141 8.11 -6.40 1.25
N ALA A 142 7.12 -5.52 1.11
CA ALA A 142 5.83 -5.67 1.79
C ALA A 142 5.08 -6.92 1.33
N LEU A 143 5.10 -7.18 0.03
CA LEU A 143 4.46 -8.35 -0.58
C LEU A 143 5.14 -9.65 -0.13
N GLU A 144 6.47 -9.71 -0.16
CA GLU A 144 7.28 -10.84 0.32
C GLU A 144 6.93 -11.20 1.77
N TYR A 145 6.91 -10.21 2.66
CA TYR A 145 6.54 -10.40 4.05
C TYR A 145 5.12 -10.96 4.22
N LEU A 146 4.14 -10.43 3.49
CA LEU A 146 2.76 -10.92 3.57
C LEU A 146 2.58 -12.34 3.02
N VAL A 147 3.33 -12.70 1.96
CA VAL A 147 3.36 -14.06 1.42
C VAL A 147 3.93 -15.04 2.47
N GLU A 148 5.01 -14.67 3.15
CA GLU A 148 5.60 -15.49 4.21
C GLU A 148 4.67 -15.67 5.43
N MET A 149 3.87 -14.66 5.77
CA MET A 149 2.87 -14.75 6.85
C MET A 149 1.71 -15.70 6.53
N ASP A 150 1.41 -15.89 5.26
CA ASP A 150 0.27 -16.69 4.80
C ASP A 150 0.60 -18.19 4.59
N ALA A 151 1.88 -18.50 4.44
CA ALA A 151 2.44 -19.85 4.25
C ALA A 151 2.32 -20.73 5.50
#